data_AF-A0A1C4LF23-F1
#
_entry.id   AF-A0A1C4LF23-F1
#
_cell.length_a   1.000
_cell.length_b   1.000
_cell.length_c   1.000
_cell.angle_alpha   90.00
_cell.angle_beta   90.00
_cell.angle_gamma   90.00
#
_symmetry.space_group_name_H-M   'P 1'
#
loop_
_entity.id
_entity.type
_entity.pdbx_description
1 polymer ?
#
loop_
_entity_poly.entity_id
_entity_poly.type
_entity_poly.pdbx_seq_one_letter_code
_entity_poly.pdbx_strand_id
1 'polypeptide(L)'
;MRIGSCFPEPTSVRMLSVWLSPADGARLFHAALTAEDVGHAVVYGSSANTRLWWDLAPARALGYRPLDDSEPYAAKLVADQGELDPDNPAHACVGGHFVTDPPIWPH
;
A
#
# COMPACT_ATOMS: atom_id res chain seq x y z
N MET A 1 1.76 8.39 -9.15
CA MET A 1 1.55 7.80 -7.80
C MET A 1 1.54 6.28 -7.94
N ARG A 2 2.35 5.57 -7.16
CA ARG A 2 2.43 4.10 -7.15
C ARG A 2 1.52 3.58 -6.04
N ILE A 3 0.26 3.33 -6.36
CA ILE A 3 -0.74 2.87 -5.37
C ILE A 3 -0.39 1.43 -4.96
N GLY A 4 -0.36 1.16 -3.66
CA GLY A 4 -0.21 -0.20 -3.13
C GLY A 4 -1.51 -0.99 -3.25
N SER A 5 -2.33 -1.02 -2.20
CA SER A 5 -3.62 -1.72 -2.21
C SER A 5 -4.71 -0.84 -1.61
N CYS A 6 -5.50 -0.19 -2.47
CA CYS A 6 -6.53 0.77 -2.07
C CYS A 6 -7.90 0.10 -1.90
N PHE A 7 -8.24 -0.28 -0.67
CA PHE A 7 -9.46 -1.03 -0.35
C PHE A 7 -10.04 -0.59 1.00
N PRO A 8 -11.33 -0.84 1.28
CA PRO A 8 -11.94 -0.51 2.57
C PRO A 8 -11.19 -1.07 3.79
N GLU A 9 -10.61 -2.27 3.66
CA GLU A 9 -9.77 -2.91 4.66
C GLU A 9 -8.70 -3.79 3.98
N PRO A 10 -7.56 -4.06 4.61
CA PRO A 10 -6.59 -5.03 4.09
C PRO A 10 -7.17 -6.44 4.18
N THR A 11 -7.05 -7.22 3.11
CA THR A 11 -7.61 -8.59 3.03
C THR A 11 -6.54 -9.68 3.04
N SER A 12 -5.27 -9.30 3.05
CA SER A 12 -4.17 -10.26 3.14
C SER A 12 -3.00 -9.74 3.98
N VAL A 13 -2.18 -10.66 4.46
CA VAL A 13 -0.99 -10.35 5.27
C VAL A 13 0.03 -9.47 4.53
N ARG A 14 0.11 -9.58 3.20
CA ARG A 14 0.87 -8.65 2.35
C ARG A 14 0.30 -7.23 2.40
N MET A 15 -1.03 -7.08 2.39
CA MET A 15 -1.66 -5.76 2.43
C MET A 15 -1.32 -4.99 3.70
N LEU A 16 -1.00 -5.65 4.82
CA LEU A 16 -0.49 -4.97 6.02
C LEU A 16 0.72 -4.07 5.77
N SER A 17 1.45 -4.30 4.67
CA SER A 17 2.64 -3.50 4.34
C SER A 17 2.40 -2.45 3.27
N VAL A 18 1.32 -2.55 2.49
CA VAL A 18 1.09 -1.73 1.29
C VAL A 18 -0.32 -1.17 1.18
N TRP A 19 -1.16 -1.37 2.20
CA TRP A 19 -2.55 -0.94 2.22
C TRP A 19 -2.66 0.58 2.22
N LEU A 20 -3.66 1.07 1.50
CA LEU A 20 -4.06 2.47 1.44
C LEU A 20 -5.55 2.52 1.74
N SER A 21 -5.95 3.14 2.85
CA SER A 21 -7.37 3.37 3.10
C SER A 21 -7.93 4.34 2.04
N PRO A 22 -9.24 4.29 1.72
CA PRO A 22 -9.84 5.27 0.82
C PRO A 22 -9.72 6.71 1.33
N ALA A 23 -9.74 6.90 2.65
CA ALA A 23 -9.59 8.21 3.27
C ALA A 23 -8.17 8.77 3.12
N ASP A 24 -7.15 7.93 3.30
CA ASP A 24 -5.76 8.28 3.04
C ASP A 24 -5.48 8.44 1.55
N GLY A 25 -6.15 7.69 0.69
CA GLY A 25 -6.13 7.88 -0.75
C GLY A 25 -6.62 9.28 -1.13
N ALA A 26 -7.76 9.70 -0.60
CA ALA A 26 -8.28 11.05 -0.80
C ALA A 26 -7.32 12.14 -0.29
N ARG A 27 -6.74 11.95 0.91
CA ARG A 27 -5.73 12.87 1.47
C ARG A 27 -4.49 12.98 0.58
N LEU A 28 -4.05 11.86 0.00
CA LEU A 28 -2.89 11.83 -0.89
C LEU A 28 -3.17 12.55 -2.21
N PHE A 29 -4.35 12.33 -2.81
CA PHE A 29 -4.76 13.06 -4.01
C PHE A 29 -4.92 14.55 -3.74
N HIS A 30 -5.51 14.92 -2.60
CA HIS A 30 -5.61 16.31 -2.18
C HIS A 30 -4.22 16.96 -2.10
N ALA A 31 -3.28 16.35 -1.36
CA ALA A 31 -1.91 16.84 -1.25
C ALA A 31 -1.22 16.99 -2.62
N ALA A 32 -1.38 16.01 -3.51
CA ALA A 32 -0.80 16.06 -4.86
C ALA A 32 -1.40 17.17 -5.75
N LEU A 33 -2.69 17.51 -5.56
CA LEU A 33 -3.39 18.54 -6.34
C LEU A 33 -3.17 19.96 -5.80
N THR A 34 -2.83 20.10 -4.51
CA THR A 34 -2.66 21.40 -3.87
C THR A 34 -1.21 21.78 -3.61
N ALA A 35 -0.26 20.85 -3.79
CA ALA A 35 1.15 21.14 -3.63
C ALA A 35 1.65 22.12 -4.71
N GLU A 36 2.44 23.09 -4.28
CA GLU A 36 3.07 24.08 -5.15
C GLU A 36 4.36 23.52 -5.78
N ASP A 37 4.75 24.00 -6.96
CA ASP A 37 6.04 23.72 -7.61
C ASP A 37 6.41 22.23 -7.77
N VAL A 38 5.44 21.32 -7.85
CA VAL A 38 5.67 19.87 -7.90
C VAL A 38 6.42 19.42 -9.16
N GLY A 39 6.13 20.04 -10.31
CA GLY A 39 6.60 19.59 -11.62
C GLY A 39 6.20 18.14 -11.91
N HIS A 40 7.10 17.20 -11.60
CA HIS A 40 6.86 15.76 -11.65
C HIS A 40 7.44 15.07 -10.41
N ALA A 41 6.61 14.31 -9.68
CA ALA A 41 7.02 13.53 -8.52
C ALA A 41 6.51 12.08 -8.59
N VAL A 42 7.36 11.14 -8.18
CA VAL A 42 6.97 9.75 -7.97
C VAL A 42 6.83 9.52 -6.48
N VAL A 43 5.62 9.13 -6.06
CA VAL A 43 5.29 8.85 -4.66
C VAL A 43 4.61 7.49 -4.54
N TYR A 44 4.82 6.80 -3.42
CA TYR A 44 4.08 5.59 -3.07
C TYR A 44 2.78 5.94 -2.34
N GLY A 45 1.69 5.30 -2.73
CA GLY A 45 0.37 5.46 -2.11
C GLY A 45 0.11 4.34 -1.12
N SER A 46 0.31 4.63 0.16
CA SER A 46 0.02 3.77 1.30
C SER A 46 -0.36 4.61 2.50
N SER A 47 -1.21 4.05 3.36
CA SER A 47 -1.47 4.54 4.70
C SER A 47 -0.20 4.46 5.57
N ALA A 48 -0.27 4.96 6.81
CA ALA A 48 0.84 5.01 7.76
C ALA A 48 1.11 3.62 8.38
N ASN A 49 1.13 2.57 7.56
CA ASN A 49 1.14 1.20 8.02
C ASN A 49 2.38 0.93 8.89
N THR A 50 2.18 0.31 10.05
CA THR A 50 3.30 -0.07 10.92
C THR A 50 4.32 -0.95 10.19
N ARG A 51 3.87 -1.79 9.26
CA ARG A 51 4.70 -2.76 8.50
C ARG A 51 5.13 -2.24 7.12
N LEU A 52 5.16 -0.94 6.92
CA LEU A 52 5.36 -0.32 5.61
C LEU A 52 6.67 -0.75 4.91
N TRP A 53 6.59 -1.06 3.62
CA TRP A 53 7.75 -1.47 2.82
C TRP A 53 8.52 -0.35 2.13
N TRP A 54 7.94 0.85 2.01
CA TRP A 54 8.52 1.95 1.25
C TRP A 54 8.52 3.26 2.03
N ASP A 55 9.42 4.16 1.63
CA ASP A 55 9.49 5.49 2.22
C ASP A 55 8.38 6.41 1.67
N LEU A 56 7.70 7.11 2.59
CA LEU A 56 6.68 8.11 2.27
C LEU A 56 7.24 9.53 2.21
N ALA A 57 8.55 9.75 2.44
CA ALA A 57 9.13 11.09 2.40
C ALA A 57 8.78 11.87 1.12
N PRO A 58 8.80 11.27 -0.10
CA PRO A 58 8.36 11.99 -1.31
C PRO A 58 6.89 12.42 -1.27
N ALA A 59 6.00 11.60 -0.69
CA ALA A 59 4.60 11.98 -0.52
C ALA A 59 4.45 13.07 0.56
N ARG A 60 5.19 12.95 1.67
CA ARG A 60 5.20 13.93 2.76
C ARG A 60 5.71 15.29 2.31
N ALA A 61 6.64 15.34 1.35
CA ALA A 61 7.10 16.57 0.72
C ALA A 61 5.98 17.29 -0.05
N LEU A 62 4.96 16.57 -0.53
CA LEU A 62 3.74 17.15 -1.12
C LEU A 62 2.71 17.58 -0.06
N GLY A 63 3.03 17.47 1.23
CA GLY A 63 2.10 17.74 2.33
C GLY A 63 1.23 16.55 2.74
N TYR A 64 1.44 15.36 2.16
CA TYR A 64 0.68 14.17 2.55
C TYR A 64 1.01 13.71 3.98
N ARG A 65 -0.03 13.55 4.80
CA ARG A 65 0.07 13.02 6.17
C ARG A 65 -0.98 11.92 6.33
N PRO A 66 -0.60 10.64 6.11
CA PRO A 66 -1.54 9.55 6.32
C PRO A 66 -1.91 9.42 7.80
N LEU A 67 -3.14 8.99 8.07
CA LEU A 67 -3.68 8.86 9.42
C LEU A 67 -4.05 7.42 9.77
N ASP A 68 -4.33 6.58 8.78
CA ASP A 68 -4.79 5.22 9.02
C ASP A 68 -3.60 4.27 9.08
N ASP A 69 -3.79 3.12 9.73
CA ASP A 69 -2.80 2.04 9.84
C ASP A 69 -3.53 0.70 9.64
N SER A 70 -2.89 -0.23 8.94
CA SER A 70 -3.34 -1.60 8.78
C SER A 70 -3.13 -2.50 10.00
N GLU A 71 -2.29 -2.11 10.97
CA GLU A 71 -1.94 -2.95 12.13
C GLU A 71 -3.14 -3.46 12.95
N PRO A 72 -4.26 -2.72 13.11
CA PRO A 72 -5.46 -3.23 13.76
C PRO A 72 -6.05 -4.51 13.11
N TYR A 73 -5.75 -4.76 11.84
CA TYR A 73 -6.20 -5.95 11.11
C TYR A 73 -5.21 -7.12 11.19
N ALA A 74 -3.99 -6.88 11.68
CA ALA A 74 -2.89 -7.83 11.58
C ALA A 74 -3.16 -9.13 12.33
N ALA A 75 -3.64 -9.05 13.58
CA ALA A 75 -3.89 -10.24 14.41
C ALA A 75 -4.85 -11.23 13.75
N LYS A 76 -5.93 -10.73 13.14
CA LYS A 76 -6.90 -11.56 12.42
C LYS A 76 -6.28 -12.17 11.16
N LEU A 77 -5.64 -11.35 10.32
CA LEU A 77 -5.06 -11.81 9.07
C LEU A 77 -3.94 -12.84 9.27
N VAL A 78 -3.09 -12.64 10.27
CA VAL A 78 -2.02 -13.60 10.61
C VAL A 78 -2.59 -14.90 11.18
N ALA A 79 -3.64 -14.84 12.00
CA ALA A 79 -4.30 -16.05 12.50
C ALA A 79 -4.94 -16.87 11.35
N ASP A 80 -5.51 -16.18 10.35
CA ASP A 80 -6.22 -16.81 9.24
C ASP A 80 -5.27 -17.31 8.13
N GLN A 81 -4.18 -16.59 7.85
CA GLN A 81 -3.31 -16.80 6.67
C GLN A 81 -1.87 -17.17 7.01
N GLY A 82 -1.47 -17.07 8.29
CA GLY A 82 -0.08 -17.19 8.72
C GLY A 82 0.73 -15.90 8.56
N GLU A 83 2.00 -15.92 8.92
CA GLU A 83 2.91 -14.79 8.69
C GLU A 83 3.36 -14.72 7.22
N LEU A 84 4.00 -13.61 6.83
CA LEU A 84 4.66 -13.51 5.52
C LEU A 84 5.77 -14.56 5.40
N ASP A 85 5.53 -15.56 4.56
CA ASP A 85 6.50 -16.59 4.18
C ASP A 85 7.47 -16.09 3.08
N PRO A 86 8.78 -15.93 3.36
CA PRO A 86 9.76 -15.48 2.36
C PRO A 86 10.01 -16.51 1.24
N ASP A 87 9.67 -17.79 1.43
CA ASP A 87 9.81 -18.82 0.40
C ASP A 87 8.64 -18.79 -0.60
N ASN A 88 7.55 -18.08 -0.27
CA ASN A 88 6.44 -17.81 -1.18
C ASN A 88 6.76 -16.58 -2.07
N PRO A 89 6.89 -16.73 -3.41
CA PRO A 89 7.19 -15.62 -4.30
C PRO A 89 6.16 -14.47 -4.22
N ALA A 90 4.88 -14.77 -3.96
CA ALA A 90 3.85 -13.76 -3.81
C ALA A 90 3.99 -12.94 -2.52
N HIS A 91 4.71 -13.44 -1.52
CA HIS A 91 5.03 -12.69 -0.30
C HIS A 91 6.37 -11.97 -0.42
N ALA A 92 7.36 -12.61 -1.05
CA ALA A 92 8.70 -12.07 -1.21
C ALA A 92 8.79 -10.89 -2.19
N CYS A 93 7.87 -10.81 -3.15
CA CYS A 93 7.87 -9.77 -4.18
C CYS A 93 6.80 -8.70 -3.94
N VAL A 94 7.16 -7.43 -4.21
CA VAL A 94 6.23 -6.29 -4.12
C VAL A 94 5.00 -6.50 -4.99
N GLY A 95 5.12 -7.20 -6.12
CA GLY A 95 4.01 -7.51 -7.03
C GLY A 95 2.93 -8.42 -6.45
N GLY A 96 3.18 -9.13 -5.34
CA GLY A 96 2.16 -10.02 -4.78
C GLY A 96 1.84 -11.19 -5.72
N HIS A 97 0.56 -11.55 -5.79
CA HIS A 97 0.06 -12.59 -6.69
C HIS A 97 0.36 -12.33 -8.17
N PHE A 98 0.70 -11.10 -8.58
CA PHE A 98 0.98 -10.80 -9.99
C PHE A 98 2.26 -11.52 -10.49
N VAL A 99 3.08 -12.04 -9.58
CA VAL A 99 4.29 -12.82 -9.90
C VAL A 99 3.98 -14.32 -10.00
N THR A 100 2.90 -14.80 -9.39
CA THR A 100 2.55 -16.23 -9.32
C THR A 100 1.35 -16.59 -10.20
N ASP A 101 0.42 -15.65 -10.36
CA ASP A 101 -0.86 -15.89 -11.00
C ASP A 101 -0.78 -15.33 -12.42
N PRO A 102 -0.99 -16.16 -13.45
CA PRO A 102 -1.00 -15.68 -14.82
C PRO A 102 -2.14 -14.67 -15.02
N PRO A 103 -1.96 -13.66 -15.87
CA PRO A 103 -3.00 -12.68 -16.13
C PRO A 103 -4.25 -13.36 -16.71
N ILE A 104 -5.42 -12.95 -16.25
CA ILE A 104 -6.72 -13.45 -16.70
C ILE A 104 -7.16 -12.86 -18.07
N TRP A 105 -6.25 -12.27 -18.83
CA TRP A 105 -6.59 -11.68 -20.12
C TRP A 105 -6.91 -12.80 -21.13
N PRO A 106 -8.06 -12.75 -21.82
CA PRO A 106 -8.49 -13.81 -22.73
C PRO A 106 -7.76 -13.80 -24.09
N HIS A 107 -6.59 -13.14 -24.20
CA HIS A 107 -5.86 -12.94 -25.45
C HIS A 107 -4.37 -13.26 -25.27
#